data_AF-A0A284QVT8-F1
#
_entry.id   AF-A0A284QVT8-F1
#
_cell.length_a   1.000
_cell.length_b   1.000
_cell.length_c   1.000
_cell.angle_alpha   90.00
_cell.angle_beta   90.00
_cell.angle_gamma   90.00
#
_symmetry.space_group_name_H-M   'P 1'
#
loop_
_entity.id
_entity.type
_entity.pdbx_description
1 polymer ?
#
loop_
_entity_poly.entity_id
_entity_poly.type
_entity_poly.pdbx_seq_one_letter_code
_entity_poly.pdbx_strand_id
1 'polypeptide(L)'
;MSQPSSSRKPHQAPARPEPSPCQLRSLVLDYLSHQCYTRTARAFAEDSSVRHLDADGDEVMQPADGGSSLPGLSEEVLKQADQRAEIRQLLLSGKVDEATDLLNTHFPAVLNMTEAMESPKTSSLTYVAPTSVDPAHLLLNLRIQAFIESCRTVPLKYPPAQTESPPPKSQKRSSQALHEDDPEARDQQTALLKNAQKLYALANHLPCVDDREKYVKELQNVLGILAYIVPEESSVARYLSQERREAVADQINSAILYRTGLEAVSRVELIARQASSVCSFAHDLHIPARSIPPSVKVALKMSVNSDKGQEIVPLFDLSGFLDSKA
;
A
#
# COMPACT_ATOMS: atom_id res chain seq x y z
N MET A 1 7.15 -71.23 22.73
CA MET A 1 7.89 -69.96 22.82
C MET A 1 7.11 -68.92 22.04
N SER A 2 6.25 -68.18 22.71
CA SER A 2 5.42 -67.12 22.10
C SER A 2 6.06 -65.78 22.41
N GLN A 3 6.42 -65.00 21.39
CA GLN A 3 6.94 -63.64 21.54
C GLN A 3 5.78 -62.65 21.75
N PRO A 4 5.94 -61.60 22.59
CA PRO A 4 4.93 -60.57 22.74
C PRO A 4 5.09 -59.48 21.68
N SER A 5 3.97 -59.10 21.07
CA SER A 5 3.81 -58.00 20.13
C SER A 5 3.88 -56.65 20.85
N SER A 6 4.97 -55.91 20.64
CA SER A 6 5.12 -54.54 21.14
C SER A 6 4.33 -53.57 20.26
N SER A 7 3.20 -53.10 20.77
CA SER A 7 2.38 -52.05 20.15
C SER A 7 3.11 -50.70 20.23
N ARG A 8 3.59 -50.19 19.09
CA ARG A 8 4.08 -48.81 18.97
C ARG A 8 2.90 -47.85 19.16
N LYS A 9 2.91 -47.08 20.26
CA LYS A 9 2.04 -45.90 20.43
C LYS A 9 2.38 -44.85 19.36
N PRO A 10 1.40 -44.15 18.78
CA PRO A 10 1.65 -43.06 17.85
C PRO A 10 2.33 -41.91 18.59
N HIS A 11 3.48 -41.47 18.09
CA HIS A 11 4.15 -40.26 18.56
C HIS A 11 3.23 -39.06 18.28
N GLN A 12 2.69 -38.47 19.33
CA GLN A 12 1.97 -37.20 19.28
C GLN A 12 2.99 -36.12 18.90
N ALA A 13 2.83 -35.51 17.73
CA ALA A 13 3.66 -34.40 17.29
C ALA A 13 3.59 -33.26 18.34
N PRO A 14 4.70 -32.56 18.64
CA PRO A 14 4.69 -31.47 19.60
C PRO A 14 3.66 -30.42 19.15
N ALA A 15 2.74 -30.07 20.06
CA ALA A 15 1.76 -29.03 19.84
C ALA A 15 2.50 -27.75 19.46
N ARG A 16 2.18 -27.19 18.29
CA ARG A 16 2.74 -25.89 17.88
C ARG A 16 2.27 -24.86 18.91
N PRO A 17 3.16 -23.99 19.41
CA PRO A 17 2.75 -22.94 20.32
C PRO A 17 1.77 -22.02 19.60
N GLU A 18 0.54 -21.95 20.11
CA GLU A 18 -0.46 -20.98 19.64
C GLU A 18 0.04 -19.56 19.92
N PRO A 19 -0.11 -18.61 18.98
CA PRO A 19 0.33 -17.24 19.19
C PRO A 19 -0.47 -16.61 20.33
N SER A 20 0.22 -15.88 21.21
CA SER A 20 -0.47 -15.17 22.30
C SER A 20 -1.32 -14.01 21.75
N PRO A 21 -2.42 -13.61 22.42
CA PRO A 21 -3.22 -12.47 22.01
C PRO A 21 -2.39 -11.19 21.83
N CYS A 22 -1.36 -10.97 22.66
CA CYS A 22 -0.46 -9.84 22.54
C CYS A 22 0.39 -9.89 21.25
N GLN A 23 0.83 -11.08 20.83
CA GLN A 23 1.56 -11.27 19.57
C GLN A 23 0.67 -10.97 18.36
N LEU A 24 -0.59 -11.40 18.39
CA LEU A 24 -1.57 -11.11 17.33
C LEU A 24 -1.89 -9.61 17.25
N ARG A 25 -2.06 -8.93 18.39
CA ARG A 25 -2.28 -7.48 18.43
C ARG A 25 -1.09 -6.69 17.90
N SER A 26 0.13 -7.05 18.32
CA SER A 26 1.37 -6.46 17.81
C SER A 26 1.47 -6.62 16.29
N LEU A 27 1.08 -7.80 15.78
CA LEU A 27 1.06 -8.09 14.35
C LEU A 27 0.05 -7.22 13.57
N VAL A 28 -1.13 -6.96 14.14
CA VAL A 28 -2.12 -6.04 13.54
C VAL A 28 -1.62 -4.59 13.57
N LEU A 29 -1.04 -4.15 14.68
CA LEU A 29 -0.52 -2.79 14.84
C LEU A 29 0.66 -2.50 13.91
N ASP A 30 1.53 -3.49 13.69
CA ASP A 30 2.58 -3.46 12.68
C ASP A 30 1.98 -3.15 11.30
N TYR A 31 0.99 -3.95 10.86
CA TYR A 31 0.30 -3.72 9.59
C TYR A 31 -0.34 -2.32 9.48
N LEU A 32 -1.08 -1.90 10.49
CA LEU A 32 -1.76 -0.59 10.49
C LEU A 32 -0.76 0.56 10.41
N SER A 33 0.38 0.45 11.10
CA SER A 33 1.44 1.47 11.07
C SER A 33 2.18 1.49 9.74
N HIS A 34 2.47 0.32 9.16
CA HIS A 34 3.09 0.18 7.83
C HIS A 34 2.22 0.81 6.73
N GLN A 35 0.90 0.58 6.76
CA GLN A 35 -0.06 1.11 5.80
C GLN A 35 -0.58 2.51 6.12
N CYS A 36 -0.01 3.15 7.15
CA CYS A 36 -0.35 4.53 7.57
C CYS A 36 -1.81 4.71 8.03
N TYR A 37 -2.45 3.65 8.52
CA TYR A 37 -3.76 3.71 9.16
C TYR A 37 -3.65 4.16 10.62
N THR A 38 -3.06 5.33 10.85
CA THR A 38 -2.65 5.78 12.20
C THR A 38 -3.81 6.01 13.15
N ARG A 39 -4.92 6.56 12.65
CA ARG A 39 -6.16 6.71 13.44
C ARG A 39 -6.68 5.38 13.95
N THR A 40 -6.74 4.39 13.05
CA THR A 40 -7.16 3.02 13.40
C THR A 40 -6.15 2.36 14.32
N ALA A 41 -4.85 2.55 14.11
CA ALA A 41 -3.80 2.01 14.96
C ALA A 41 -3.91 2.55 16.39
N ARG A 42 -4.14 3.86 16.55
CA ARG A 42 -4.31 4.51 17.87
C ARG A 42 -5.58 4.00 18.57
N ALA A 43 -6.72 3.98 17.87
CA ALA A 43 -7.97 3.43 18.41
C ALA A 43 -7.83 1.94 18.80
N PHE A 44 -7.16 1.13 17.96
CA PHE A 44 -6.91 -0.28 18.25
C PHE A 44 -5.95 -0.48 19.43
N ALA A 45 -4.96 0.40 19.59
CA ALA A 45 -4.03 0.37 20.72
C ALA A 45 -4.72 0.72 22.04
N GLU A 46 -5.59 1.74 22.03
CA GLU A 46 -6.41 2.13 23.19
C GLU A 46 -7.36 1.00 23.61
N ASP A 47 -8.05 0.37 22.66
CA ASP A 47 -8.96 -0.75 22.93
C ASP A 47 -8.21 -2.02 23.40
N SER A 48 -6.96 -2.18 22.95
CA SER A 48 -6.09 -3.29 23.33
C SER A 48 -5.43 -3.13 24.69
N SER A 49 -5.42 -1.93 25.27
CA SER A 49 -4.95 -1.71 26.63
C SER A 49 -5.91 -2.45 27.57
N VAL A 50 -5.44 -3.59 28.10
CA VAL A 50 -6.21 -4.36 29.07
C VAL A 50 -6.44 -3.42 30.25
N ARG A 51 -7.70 -3.00 30.45
CA ARG A 51 -8.11 -2.38 31.71
C ARG A 51 -7.89 -3.44 32.78
N HIS A 52 -6.81 -3.32 33.52
CA HIS A 52 -6.57 -4.16 34.68
C HIS A 52 -7.59 -3.72 35.73
N LEU A 53 -8.69 -4.46 35.81
CA LEU A 53 -9.66 -4.34 36.88
C LEU A 53 -9.10 -5.09 38.09
N ASP A 54 -9.11 -4.49 39.28
CA ASP A 54 -8.82 -5.22 40.50
C ASP A 54 -9.97 -6.18 40.87
N ALA A 55 -9.80 -6.91 41.96
CA ALA A 55 -10.80 -7.84 42.47
C ALA A 55 -12.12 -7.15 42.88
N ASP A 56 -12.10 -5.83 43.08
CA ASP A 56 -13.24 -5.01 43.46
C ASP A 56 -13.92 -4.37 42.23
N GLY A 57 -13.33 -4.50 41.04
CA GLY A 57 -13.85 -3.98 39.78
C GLY A 57 -13.46 -2.54 39.48
N ASP A 58 -12.52 -1.97 40.23
CA ASP A 58 -11.99 -0.63 40.03
C ASP A 58 -10.84 -0.65 39.01
N GLU A 59 -10.75 0.41 38.21
CA GLU A 59 -9.70 0.56 37.19
C GLU A 59 -8.35 0.80 37.88
N VAL A 60 -7.49 -0.21 37.92
CA VAL A 60 -6.12 -0.05 38.40
C VAL A 60 -5.29 0.63 37.31
N MET A 61 -5.06 1.94 37.48
CA MET A 61 -4.02 2.64 36.72
C MET A 61 -2.67 1.98 37.06
N GLN A 62 -2.07 1.27 36.10
CA GLN A 62 -0.66 0.90 36.23
C GLN A 62 0.19 2.17 36.40
N PRO A 63 1.26 2.12 37.22
CA PRO A 63 2.12 3.27 37.42
C PRO A 63 2.69 3.72 36.07
N ALA A 64 2.72 5.04 35.86
CA ALA A 64 3.04 5.71 34.60
C ALA A 64 4.47 5.46 34.06
N ASP A 65 5.26 4.58 34.67
CA ASP A 65 6.71 4.46 34.43
C ASP A 65 7.18 3.01 34.17
N GLY A 66 6.29 2.13 33.69
CA GLY A 66 6.60 0.71 33.51
C GLY A 66 5.88 0.01 32.35
N GLY A 67 6.16 0.41 31.11
CA GLY A 67 6.12 -0.52 29.95
C GLY A 67 4.76 -1.13 29.56
N SER A 68 3.64 -0.42 29.69
CA SER A 68 2.34 -0.84 29.12
C SER A 68 2.24 -0.64 27.59
N SER A 69 3.31 -0.18 26.93
CA SER A 69 3.36 -0.14 25.47
C SER A 69 3.42 -1.56 24.92
N LEU A 70 2.40 -1.97 24.16
CA LEU A 70 2.51 -3.19 23.35
C LEU A 70 3.85 -3.18 22.59
N PRO A 71 4.63 -4.28 22.60
CA PRO A 71 5.92 -4.34 21.92
C PRO A 71 5.72 -3.99 20.44
N GLY A 72 6.21 -2.82 20.01
CA GLY A 72 6.12 -2.33 18.63
C GLY A 72 5.50 -0.94 18.45
N LEU A 73 4.84 -0.36 19.45
CA LEU A 73 4.31 1.01 19.37
C LEU A 73 5.16 2.00 20.16
N SER A 74 6.23 2.50 19.52
CA SER A 74 6.87 3.73 19.99
C SER A 74 6.09 4.93 19.47
N GLU A 75 5.95 5.98 20.28
CA GLU A 75 5.32 7.24 19.87
C GLU A 75 6.00 7.82 18.61
N GLU A 76 7.30 7.56 18.44
CA GLU A 76 8.08 7.92 17.25
C GLU A 76 7.62 7.20 15.98
N VAL A 77 7.27 5.91 16.08
CA VAL A 77 6.79 5.12 14.94
C VAL A 77 5.43 5.64 14.48
N LEU A 78 4.56 6.00 15.42
CA LEU A 78 3.27 6.61 15.11
C LEU A 78 3.43 7.99 14.49
N LYS A 79 4.34 8.83 15.00
CA LYS A 79 4.65 10.14 14.39
C LYS A 79 5.16 10.01 12.96
N GLN A 80 6.06 9.06 12.70
CA GLN A 80 6.52 8.78 11.34
C GLN A 80 5.36 8.29 10.47
N ALA A 81 4.51 7.39 10.98
CA ALA A 81 3.35 6.91 10.25
C ALA A 81 2.35 8.04 9.92
N ASP A 82 2.19 9.03 10.81
CA ASP A 82 1.36 10.22 10.58
C ASP A 82 1.94 11.09 9.45
N GLN A 83 3.25 11.34 9.47
CA GLN A 83 3.93 12.07 8.37
C GLN A 83 3.80 11.32 7.04
N ARG A 84 3.95 9.99 7.04
CA ARG A 84 3.74 9.17 5.83
C ARG A 84 2.29 9.20 5.36
N ALA A 85 1.32 9.18 6.27
CA ALA A 85 -0.10 9.29 5.96
C ALA A 85 -0.42 10.61 5.25
N GLU A 86 0.16 11.72 5.71
CA GLU A 86 -0.02 13.04 5.11
C GLU A 86 0.57 13.10 3.69
N ILE A 87 1.80 12.63 3.50
CA ILE A 87 2.44 12.54 2.17
C ILE A 87 1.57 11.68 1.23
N ARG A 88 1.10 10.51 1.70
CA ARG A 88 0.21 9.64 0.94
C ARG A 88 -1.07 10.36 0.54
N GLN A 89 -1.72 11.07 1.46
CA GLN A 89 -2.94 11.81 1.19
C GLN A 89 -2.74 12.90 0.12
N LEU A 90 -1.62 13.64 0.18
CA LEU A 90 -1.28 14.64 -0.83
C LEU A 90 -1.10 14.01 -2.22
N LEU A 91 -0.38 12.89 -2.31
CA LEU A 91 -0.21 12.15 -3.58
C LEU A 91 -1.53 11.63 -4.14
N LEU A 92 -2.39 11.06 -3.29
CA LEU A 92 -3.71 10.55 -3.70
C LEU A 92 -4.66 11.67 -4.15
N SER A 93 -4.49 12.88 -3.62
CA SER A 93 -5.21 14.08 -4.04
C SER A 93 -4.65 14.77 -5.29
N GLY A 94 -3.49 14.35 -5.78
CA GLY A 94 -2.82 14.95 -6.95
C GLY A 94 -1.95 16.18 -6.63
N LYS A 95 -1.78 16.53 -5.35
CA LYS A 95 -0.91 17.62 -4.89
C LYS A 95 0.55 17.16 -4.79
N VAL A 96 1.14 16.80 -5.94
CA VAL A 96 2.45 16.12 -5.98
C VAL A 96 3.61 17.02 -5.55
N ASP A 97 3.57 18.31 -5.89
CA ASP A 97 4.64 19.24 -5.49
C ASP A 97 4.65 19.46 -3.96
N GLU A 98 3.49 19.70 -3.35
CA GLU A 98 3.34 19.78 -1.89
C GLU A 98 3.83 18.48 -1.21
N ALA A 99 3.49 17.31 -1.78
CA ALA A 99 3.95 16.03 -1.27
C ALA A 99 5.48 15.87 -1.34
N THR A 100 6.11 16.39 -2.41
CA THR A 100 7.56 16.33 -2.62
C THR A 100 8.29 17.23 -1.62
N ASP A 101 7.75 18.42 -1.35
CA ASP A 101 8.31 19.35 -0.37
C ASP A 101 8.22 18.78 1.05
N LEU A 102 7.06 18.19 1.39
CA LEU A 102 6.84 17.53 2.67
C LEU A 102 7.76 16.30 2.84
N LEU A 103 7.96 15.53 1.76
CA LEU A 103 8.89 14.40 1.73
C LEU A 103 10.33 14.85 1.99
N ASN A 104 10.79 15.93 1.36
CA ASN A 104 12.14 16.48 1.60
C ASN A 104 12.30 17.04 3.01
N THR A 105 11.21 17.53 3.60
CA THR A 105 11.20 18.09 4.95
C THR A 105 11.32 17.00 6.02
N HIS A 106 10.56 15.91 5.89
CA HIS A 106 10.52 14.85 6.91
C HIS A 106 11.47 13.69 6.63
N PHE A 107 11.75 13.38 5.37
CA PHE A 107 12.54 12.22 4.94
C PHE A 107 13.57 12.59 3.84
N PRO A 108 14.50 13.52 4.11
CA PRO A 108 15.44 14.04 3.10
C PRO A 108 16.31 12.95 2.45
N ALA A 109 16.60 11.86 3.16
CA ALA A 109 17.39 10.73 2.66
C ALA A 109 16.71 9.95 1.52
N VAL A 110 15.38 10.08 1.33
CA VAL A 110 14.63 9.29 0.34
C VAL A 110 14.94 9.69 -1.09
N LEU A 111 15.07 10.99 -1.34
CA LEU A 111 15.41 11.53 -2.66
C LEU A 111 16.91 11.86 -2.80
N ASN A 112 17.72 11.63 -1.76
CA ASN A 112 19.14 11.91 -1.79
C ASN A 112 19.90 10.88 -2.63
N MET A 113 20.50 11.33 -3.73
CA MET A 113 21.25 10.46 -4.65
C MET A 113 22.60 9.99 -4.08
N THR A 114 23.18 10.70 -3.11
CA THR A 114 24.52 10.38 -2.57
C THR A 114 24.51 9.16 -1.64
N GLU A 115 23.41 8.90 -0.93
CA GLU A 115 23.28 7.82 0.05
C GLU A 115 22.74 6.51 -0.55
N ALA A 116 22.61 6.41 -1.88
CA ALA A 116 22.11 5.20 -2.55
C ALA A 116 23.08 3.99 -2.49
N MET A 117 24.32 4.19 -2.02
CA MET A 117 25.36 3.14 -2.03
C MET A 117 25.44 2.24 -0.79
N GLU A 118 24.73 2.55 0.30
CA GLU A 118 24.75 1.70 1.50
C GLU A 118 23.54 0.75 1.51
N SER A 119 23.56 -0.26 0.64
CA SER A 119 22.69 -1.42 0.79
C SER A 119 23.03 -2.14 2.11
N PRO A 120 22.07 -2.39 3.03
CA PRO A 120 22.34 -3.19 4.21
C PRO A 120 22.78 -4.59 3.76
N LYS A 121 24.06 -4.90 3.99
CA LYS A 121 24.66 -6.22 3.74
C LYS A 121 24.14 -7.18 4.80
N THR A 122 22.95 -7.72 4.59
CA THR A 122 22.47 -8.87 5.35
C THR A 122 22.24 -10.01 4.39
N SER A 123 23.00 -11.09 4.57
CA SER A 123 22.88 -12.40 3.90
C SER A 123 21.57 -13.15 4.23
N SER A 124 20.51 -12.41 4.53
CA SER A 124 19.17 -12.88 4.88
C SER A 124 18.24 -12.67 3.68
N LEU A 125 17.33 -13.63 3.44
CA LEU A 125 16.22 -13.53 2.49
C LEU A 125 15.32 -12.33 2.83
N THR A 126 15.76 -11.14 2.47
CA THR A 126 15.07 -9.88 2.77
C THR A 126 14.08 -9.61 1.65
N TYR A 127 12.84 -9.26 2.02
CA TYR A 127 11.81 -8.93 1.04
C TYR A 127 12.26 -7.78 0.14
N VAL A 128 12.18 -7.99 -1.18
CA VAL A 128 12.48 -6.94 -2.18
C VAL A 128 11.16 -6.34 -2.63
N ALA A 129 11.02 -5.03 -2.46
CA ALA A 129 9.84 -4.31 -2.93
C ALA A 129 9.63 -4.53 -4.44
N PRO A 130 8.38 -4.68 -4.91
CA PRO A 130 8.08 -4.92 -6.32
C PRO A 130 8.41 -3.70 -7.20
N THR A 131 8.47 -2.51 -6.58
CA THR A 131 8.81 -1.23 -7.21
C THR A 131 10.20 -0.77 -6.77
N SER A 132 10.91 -0.07 -7.66
CA SER A 132 12.24 0.45 -7.35
C SER A 132 12.21 1.47 -6.21
N VAL A 133 13.19 1.38 -5.30
CA VAL A 133 13.43 2.33 -4.20
C VAL A 133 14.63 3.26 -4.47
N ASP A 134 15.16 3.26 -5.70
CA ASP A 134 16.24 4.14 -6.12
C ASP A 134 15.76 5.61 -6.18
N PRO A 135 16.44 6.56 -5.48
CA PRO A 135 16.11 7.98 -5.52
C PRO A 135 15.88 8.54 -6.93
N ALA A 136 16.65 8.10 -7.93
CA ALA A 136 16.49 8.56 -9.31
C ALA A 136 15.14 8.17 -9.91
N HIS A 137 14.71 6.93 -9.66
CA HIS A 137 13.42 6.41 -10.10
C HIS A 137 12.26 7.06 -9.34
N LEU A 138 12.39 7.25 -8.02
CA LEU A 138 11.37 7.91 -7.20
C LEU A 138 11.13 9.34 -7.66
N LEU A 139 12.20 10.11 -7.85
CA LEU A 139 12.12 11.48 -8.34
C LEU A 139 11.48 11.55 -9.72
N LEU A 140 11.89 10.67 -10.65
CA LEU A 140 11.31 10.63 -11.98
C LEU A 140 9.81 10.31 -11.94
N ASN A 141 9.39 9.32 -11.14
CA ASN A 141 7.97 8.95 -11.01
C ASN A 141 7.11 10.06 -10.40
N LEU A 142 7.63 10.77 -9.39
CA LEU A 142 6.96 11.95 -8.84
C LEU A 142 6.80 13.04 -9.90
N ARG A 143 7.85 13.35 -10.67
CA ARG A 143 7.79 14.37 -11.72
C ARG A 143 6.87 13.97 -12.86
N ILE A 144 6.83 12.68 -13.24
CA ILE A 144 5.87 12.14 -14.21
C ILE A 144 4.45 12.32 -13.69
N GLN A 145 4.18 11.98 -12.42
CA GLN A 145 2.85 12.18 -11.83
C GLN A 145 2.45 13.66 -11.82
N ALA A 146 3.33 14.57 -11.39
CA ALA A 146 3.07 16.01 -11.39
C ALA A 146 2.75 16.55 -12.79
N PHE A 147 3.45 16.06 -13.82
CA PHE A 147 3.15 16.39 -15.22
C PHE A 147 1.78 15.86 -15.66
N ILE A 148 1.43 14.62 -15.33
CA ILE A 148 0.11 14.06 -15.63
C ILE A 148 -0.99 14.90 -14.96
N GLU A 149 -0.81 15.29 -13.71
CA GLU A 149 -1.76 16.14 -12.99
C GLU A 149 -1.88 17.53 -13.63
N SER A 150 -0.77 18.09 -14.12
CA SER A 150 -0.77 19.36 -14.85
C SER A 150 -1.48 19.28 -16.21
N CYS A 151 -1.55 18.08 -16.81
CA CYS A 151 -2.26 17.85 -18.07
C CYS A 151 -3.76 17.61 -17.90
N ARG A 152 -4.28 17.46 -16.67
CA ARG A 152 -5.71 17.17 -16.45
C ARG A 152 -6.57 18.35 -16.84
N THR A 153 -7.67 18.05 -17.51
CA THR A 153 -8.75 19.02 -17.76
C THR A 153 -9.92 18.83 -16.80
N VAL A 154 -10.07 17.61 -16.27
CA VAL A 154 -11.07 17.24 -15.27
C VAL A 154 -10.34 16.81 -13.99
N PRO A 155 -10.42 17.61 -12.91
CA PRO A 155 -9.81 17.25 -11.64
C PRO A 155 -10.40 15.95 -11.06
N LEU A 156 -9.53 14.99 -10.75
CA LEU A 156 -9.92 13.76 -10.07
C LEU A 156 -9.96 13.98 -8.55
N LYS A 157 -11.17 14.04 -8.00
CA LYS A 157 -11.42 14.27 -6.57
C LYS A 157 -10.99 13.07 -5.73
N TYR A 158 -10.33 13.35 -4.62
CA TYR A 158 -9.98 12.37 -3.59
C TYR A 158 -10.21 12.99 -2.20
N PRO A 159 -10.79 12.26 -1.23
CA PRO A 159 -11.31 10.90 -1.34
C PRO A 159 -12.49 10.80 -2.32
N PRO A 160 -12.72 9.63 -2.96
CA PRO A 160 -13.87 9.45 -3.83
C PRO A 160 -15.13 9.71 -3.01
N ALA A 161 -16.00 10.62 -3.47
CA ALA A 161 -17.25 10.93 -2.78
C ALA A 161 -18.01 9.61 -2.56
N GLN A 162 -18.34 9.30 -1.31
CA GLN A 162 -19.17 8.15 -0.97
C GLN A 162 -20.54 8.37 -1.60
N THR A 163 -20.80 7.66 -2.69
CA THR A 163 -22.11 7.47 -3.35
C THR A 163 -23.09 8.64 -3.21
N GLU A 164 -22.82 9.75 -3.89
CA GLU A 164 -23.91 10.58 -4.39
C GLU A 164 -24.09 10.25 -5.87
N SER A 165 -25.35 9.96 -6.23
CA SER A 165 -26.02 9.81 -7.53
C SER A 165 -25.17 9.90 -8.81
N PRO A 166 -25.51 9.14 -9.88
CA PRO A 166 -24.80 9.22 -11.16
C PRO A 166 -24.62 10.69 -11.56
N PRO A 167 -23.43 11.10 -12.03
CA PRO A 167 -23.19 12.49 -12.38
C PRO A 167 -24.30 12.94 -13.33
N PRO A 168 -24.89 14.14 -13.13
CA PRO A 168 -25.76 14.68 -14.16
C PRO A 168 -24.92 14.66 -15.43
N LYS A 169 -25.41 13.94 -16.47
CA LYS A 169 -24.74 13.86 -17.77
C LYS A 169 -24.27 15.26 -18.10
N SER A 170 -22.97 15.49 -17.99
CA SER A 170 -22.38 16.81 -18.18
C SER A 170 -22.91 17.28 -19.52
N GLN A 171 -23.65 18.38 -19.50
CA GLN A 171 -24.05 19.06 -20.72
C GLN A 171 -22.79 19.13 -21.57
N LYS A 172 -22.87 18.58 -22.78
CA LYS A 172 -21.82 18.74 -23.79
C LYS A 172 -21.47 20.22 -23.77
N ARG A 173 -20.31 20.57 -23.20
CA ARG A 173 -19.74 21.89 -23.45
C ARG A 173 -19.56 21.87 -24.95
N SER A 174 -20.47 22.57 -25.62
CA SER A 174 -20.37 22.94 -27.01
C SER A 174 -18.91 23.31 -27.23
N SER A 175 -18.33 22.71 -28.26
CA SER A 175 -17.09 23.12 -28.91
C SER A 175 -16.96 24.63 -28.93
N GLN A 176 -16.39 25.20 -27.86
CA GLN A 176 -15.93 26.57 -27.86
C GLN A 176 -14.59 26.50 -28.56
N ALA A 177 -14.63 27.00 -29.79
CA ALA A 177 -13.46 27.32 -30.59
C ALA A 177 -12.39 27.91 -29.68
N LEU A 178 -11.18 27.37 -29.83
CA LEU A 178 -9.95 27.83 -29.22
C LEU A 178 -9.91 29.37 -29.25
N HIS A 179 -10.00 30.00 -28.08
CA HIS A 179 -9.39 31.31 -27.90
C HIS A 179 -7.88 31.07 -27.89
N GLU A 180 -7.27 30.97 -29.08
CA GLU A 180 -5.81 30.86 -29.24
C GLU A 180 -5.05 32.13 -28.81
N ASP A 181 -5.77 33.21 -28.49
CA ASP A 181 -5.24 34.53 -28.13
C ASP A 181 -5.23 34.83 -26.63
N ASP A 182 -5.58 33.88 -25.76
CA ASP A 182 -5.40 34.07 -24.31
C ASP A 182 -3.93 33.85 -23.92
N PRO A 183 -3.20 34.90 -23.47
CA PRO A 183 -1.78 34.78 -23.12
C PRO A 183 -1.55 33.75 -22.00
N GLU A 184 -2.48 33.61 -21.04
CA GLU A 184 -2.33 32.68 -19.92
C GLU A 184 -2.36 31.21 -20.37
N ALA A 185 -3.24 30.87 -21.31
CA ALA A 185 -3.31 29.52 -21.88
C ALA A 185 -2.04 29.16 -22.67
N ARG A 186 -1.45 30.13 -23.39
CA ARG A 186 -0.18 29.94 -24.11
C ARG A 186 0.97 29.73 -23.12
N ASP A 187 1.01 30.49 -22.03
CA ASP A 187 2.02 30.33 -21.00
C ASP A 187 1.92 28.95 -20.32
N GLN A 188 0.71 28.49 -20.00
CA GLN A 188 0.47 27.15 -19.48
C GLN A 188 0.95 26.06 -20.44
N GLN A 189 0.61 26.18 -21.73
CA GLN A 189 1.07 25.23 -22.75
C GLN A 189 2.60 25.20 -22.86
N THR A 190 3.27 26.37 -22.85
CA THR A 190 4.73 26.42 -22.89
C THR A 190 5.38 25.83 -21.63
N ALA A 191 4.76 26.00 -20.47
CA ALA A 191 5.21 25.40 -19.22
C ALA A 191 5.13 23.86 -19.27
N LEU A 192 4.04 23.30 -19.81
CA LEU A 192 3.88 21.87 -20.02
C LEU A 192 4.97 21.31 -20.96
N LEU A 193 5.24 21.99 -22.08
CA LEU A 193 6.29 21.57 -23.02
C LEU A 193 7.69 21.62 -22.38
N LYS A 194 7.99 22.67 -21.60
CA LYS A 194 9.26 22.75 -20.85
C LYS A 194 9.37 21.62 -19.83
N ASN A 195 8.28 21.28 -19.14
CA ASN A 195 8.26 20.17 -18.19
C ASN A 195 8.46 18.82 -18.90
N ALA A 196 7.83 18.60 -20.05
CA ALA A 196 8.05 17.43 -20.89
C ALA A 196 9.53 17.25 -21.29
N GLN A 197 10.19 18.34 -21.71
CA GLN A 197 11.62 18.33 -22.05
C GLN A 197 12.49 17.97 -20.83
N LYS A 198 12.20 18.53 -19.66
CA LYS A 198 12.90 18.20 -18.41
C LYS A 198 12.73 16.73 -18.04
N LEU A 199 11.53 16.16 -18.18
CA LEU A 199 11.28 14.73 -17.92
C LEU A 199 12.10 13.83 -18.84
N TYR A 200 12.13 14.14 -20.13
CA TYR A 200 12.92 13.40 -21.10
C TYR A 200 14.42 13.50 -20.79
N ALA A 201 14.90 14.67 -20.38
CA ALA A 201 16.27 14.82 -19.91
C ALA A 201 16.54 13.92 -18.70
N LEU A 202 15.71 13.98 -17.66
CA LEU A 202 15.88 13.15 -16.45
C LEU A 202 15.93 11.65 -16.77
N ALA A 203 15.03 11.16 -17.62
CA ALA A 203 15.03 9.76 -18.04
C ALA A 203 16.33 9.35 -18.77
N ASN A 204 16.90 10.24 -19.58
CA ASN A 204 18.16 9.96 -20.28
C ASN A 204 19.39 9.95 -19.38
N HIS A 205 19.33 10.63 -18.22
CA HIS A 205 20.41 10.65 -17.23
C HIS A 205 20.38 9.44 -16.28
N LEU A 206 19.41 8.53 -16.41
CA LEU A 206 19.42 7.28 -15.64
C LEU A 206 20.66 6.44 -15.97
N PRO A 207 21.35 5.90 -14.95
CA PRO A 207 22.59 5.14 -15.15
C PRO A 207 22.34 3.78 -15.81
N CYS A 208 21.18 3.16 -15.56
CA CYS A 208 20.79 1.87 -16.11
C CYS A 208 20.15 2.03 -17.49
N VAL A 209 20.69 1.31 -18.48
CA VAL A 209 20.20 1.35 -19.88
C VAL A 209 18.80 0.75 -20.00
N ASP A 210 18.56 -0.40 -19.37
CA ASP A 210 17.27 -1.10 -19.43
C ASP A 210 16.15 -0.25 -18.82
N ASP A 211 16.43 0.43 -17.70
CA ASP A 211 15.44 1.29 -17.05
C ASP A 211 15.19 2.55 -17.88
N ARG A 212 16.24 3.15 -18.45
CA ARG A 212 16.10 4.25 -19.40
C ARG A 212 15.18 3.90 -20.56
N GLU A 213 15.33 2.72 -21.17
CA GLU A 213 14.46 2.29 -22.27
C GLU A 213 13.00 2.14 -21.84
N LYS A 214 12.75 1.59 -20.65
CA LYS A 214 11.39 1.45 -20.10
C LYS A 214 10.75 2.82 -19.87
N TYR A 215 11.47 3.74 -19.22
CA TYR A 215 10.96 5.09 -18.93
C TYR A 215 10.77 5.92 -20.21
N VAL A 216 11.66 5.82 -21.19
CA VAL A 216 11.48 6.51 -22.47
C VAL A 216 10.23 6.02 -23.19
N LYS A 217 9.95 4.72 -23.19
CA LYS A 217 8.70 4.15 -23.74
C LYS A 217 7.47 4.64 -22.96
N GLU A 218 7.53 4.66 -21.63
CA GLU A 218 6.43 5.19 -20.81
C GLU A 218 6.19 6.68 -21.10
N LEU A 219 7.25 7.47 -21.18
CA LEU A 219 7.18 8.90 -21.46
C LEU A 219 6.57 9.20 -22.83
N GLN A 220 6.77 8.36 -23.85
CA GLN A 220 6.08 8.54 -25.13
C GLN A 220 4.55 8.53 -24.96
N ASN A 221 4.01 7.62 -24.15
CA ASN A 221 2.58 7.56 -23.89
C ASN A 221 2.10 8.71 -23.00
N VAL A 222 2.87 9.05 -21.96
CA VAL A 222 2.54 10.14 -21.03
C VAL A 222 2.57 11.50 -21.75
N LEU A 223 3.56 11.76 -22.59
CA LEU A 223 3.62 13.00 -23.38
C LEU A 223 2.53 13.06 -24.45
N GLY A 224 2.06 11.89 -24.92
CA GLY A 224 0.90 11.78 -25.81
C GLY A 224 -0.40 12.33 -25.21
N ILE A 225 -0.49 12.52 -23.89
CA ILE A 225 -1.63 13.17 -23.23
C ILE A 225 -1.87 14.59 -23.78
N LEU A 226 -0.80 15.33 -24.11
CA LEU A 226 -0.87 16.70 -24.64
C LEU A 226 -1.56 16.80 -26.01
N ALA A 227 -1.70 15.68 -26.73
CA ALA A 227 -2.34 15.67 -28.05
C ALA A 227 -3.87 15.70 -27.95
N TYR A 228 -4.45 15.47 -26.76
CA TYR A 228 -5.89 15.36 -26.56
C TYR A 228 -6.43 16.60 -25.83
N ILE A 229 -7.56 17.12 -26.33
CA ILE A 229 -8.27 18.24 -25.70
C ILE A 229 -8.85 17.81 -24.34
N VAL A 230 -9.35 16.57 -24.26
CA VAL A 230 -9.84 15.95 -23.02
C VAL A 230 -9.10 14.62 -22.85
N PRO A 231 -7.96 14.60 -22.14
CA PRO A 231 -7.14 13.40 -22.01
C PRO A 231 -7.81 12.26 -21.23
N GLU A 232 -8.81 12.56 -20.41
CA GLU A 232 -9.53 11.58 -19.58
C GLU A 232 -10.42 10.62 -20.38
N GLU A 233 -10.83 11.00 -21.59
CA GLU A 233 -11.62 10.15 -22.49
C GLU A 233 -10.77 9.46 -23.56
N SER A 234 -9.44 9.63 -23.48
CA SER A 234 -8.49 9.17 -24.49
C SER A 234 -8.06 7.71 -24.31
N SER A 235 -7.38 7.16 -25.31
CA SER A 235 -6.70 5.86 -25.22
C SER A 235 -5.61 5.81 -24.13
N VAL A 236 -5.05 6.98 -23.78
CA VAL A 236 -4.06 7.12 -22.70
C VAL A 236 -4.69 7.43 -21.34
N ALA A 237 -6.03 7.41 -21.22
CA ALA A 237 -6.74 7.71 -19.98
C ALA A 237 -6.31 6.85 -18.78
N ARG A 238 -5.79 5.65 -19.03
CA ARG A 238 -5.21 4.77 -17.99
C ARG A 238 -4.15 5.48 -17.13
N TYR A 239 -3.35 6.38 -17.71
CA TYR A 239 -2.33 7.13 -16.97
C TYR A 239 -2.93 8.16 -16.00
N LEU A 240 -4.18 8.58 -16.22
CA LEU A 240 -4.89 9.55 -15.41
C LEU A 240 -5.79 8.88 -14.34
N SER A 241 -5.66 7.57 -14.12
CA SER A 241 -6.44 6.83 -13.14
C SER A 241 -6.01 7.09 -11.69
N GLN A 242 -6.89 6.79 -10.74
CA GLN A 242 -6.55 6.80 -9.30
C GLN A 242 -5.52 5.71 -8.96
N GLU A 243 -5.58 4.56 -9.62
CA GLU A 243 -4.66 3.43 -9.44
C GLU A 243 -3.20 3.87 -9.65
N ARG A 244 -2.93 4.77 -10.61
CA ARG A 244 -1.56 5.29 -10.80
C ARG A 244 -1.10 6.14 -9.62
N ARG A 245 -1.98 6.99 -9.06
CA ARG A 245 -1.65 7.79 -7.86
C ARG A 245 -1.34 6.87 -6.66
N GLU A 246 -2.13 5.82 -6.50
CA GLU A 246 -1.93 4.80 -5.46
C GLU A 246 -0.59 4.09 -5.63
N ALA A 247 -0.25 3.65 -6.84
CA ALA A 247 1.03 2.99 -7.11
C ALA A 247 2.24 3.88 -6.79
N VAL A 248 2.20 5.18 -7.13
CA VAL A 248 3.26 6.12 -6.76
C VAL A 248 3.32 6.31 -5.24
N ALA A 249 2.16 6.45 -4.57
CA ALA A 249 2.12 6.60 -3.12
C ALA A 249 2.64 5.37 -2.38
N ASP A 250 2.33 4.17 -2.85
CA ASP A 250 2.84 2.90 -2.32
C ASP A 250 4.36 2.77 -2.53
N GLN A 251 4.86 3.17 -3.70
CA GLN A 251 6.29 3.19 -4.00
C GLN A 251 7.04 4.15 -3.06
N ILE A 252 6.51 5.36 -2.85
CA ILE A 252 7.12 6.34 -1.94
C ILE A 252 7.08 5.85 -0.49
N ASN A 253 5.96 5.29 -0.04
CA ASN A 253 5.86 4.70 1.30
C ASN A 253 6.90 3.59 1.51
N SER A 254 7.03 2.68 0.53
CA SER A 254 8.02 1.59 0.55
C SER A 254 9.46 2.13 0.58
N ALA A 255 9.74 3.21 -0.14
CA ALA A 255 11.05 3.86 -0.14
C ALA A 255 11.36 4.55 1.20
N ILE A 256 10.38 5.20 1.82
CA ILE A 256 10.53 5.78 3.17
C ILE A 256 10.85 4.67 4.18
N LEU A 257 10.10 3.56 4.15
CA LEU A 257 10.34 2.40 5.01
C LEU A 257 11.76 1.86 4.81
N TYR A 258 12.15 1.62 3.56
CA TYR A 258 13.49 1.14 3.21
C TYR A 258 14.61 2.05 3.76
N ARG A 259 14.47 3.37 3.60
CA ARG A 259 15.49 4.36 4.03
C ARG A 259 15.53 4.58 5.53
N THR A 260 14.42 4.38 6.22
CA THR A 260 14.35 4.43 7.68
C THR A 260 14.81 3.13 8.35
N GLY A 261 15.24 2.13 7.57
CA GLY A 261 15.68 0.83 8.07
C GLY A 261 14.52 -0.08 8.52
N LEU A 262 13.29 0.27 8.15
CA LEU A 262 12.11 -0.55 8.38
C LEU A 262 11.88 -1.50 7.19
N GLU A 263 11.19 -2.61 7.43
CA GLU A 263 10.84 -3.54 6.35
C GLU A 263 9.88 -2.86 5.37
N ALA A 264 10.05 -3.08 4.06
CA ALA A 264 9.16 -2.48 3.06
C ALA A 264 7.71 -3.03 3.13
N VAL A 265 7.53 -4.16 3.81
CA VAL A 265 6.26 -4.89 3.92
C VAL A 265 6.08 -5.33 5.36
N SER A 266 4.84 -5.29 5.83
CA SER A 266 4.51 -5.71 7.20
C SER A 266 4.61 -7.23 7.38
N ARG A 267 4.75 -7.67 8.63
CA ARG A 267 4.87 -9.10 8.95
C ARG A 267 3.63 -9.89 8.57
N VAL A 268 2.43 -9.30 8.70
CA VAL A 268 1.16 -9.93 8.27
C VAL A 268 1.19 -10.24 6.79
N GLU A 269 1.56 -9.25 5.98
CA GLU A 269 1.56 -9.38 4.54
C GLU A 269 2.62 -10.37 4.06
N LEU A 270 3.78 -10.41 4.73
CA LEU A 270 4.82 -11.40 4.45
C LEU A 270 4.32 -12.82 4.73
N ILE A 271 3.69 -13.04 5.88
CA ILE A 271 3.08 -14.34 6.25
C ILE A 271 1.97 -14.71 5.26
N ALA A 272 1.11 -13.75 4.89
CA ALA A 272 0.03 -13.98 3.95
C ALA A 272 0.55 -14.37 2.55
N ARG A 273 1.61 -13.71 2.07
CA ARG A 273 2.28 -14.06 0.81
C ARG A 273 2.91 -15.44 0.88
N GLN A 274 3.64 -15.74 1.96
CA GLN A 274 4.23 -17.07 2.16
C GLN A 274 3.16 -18.16 2.17
N ALA A 275 2.07 -17.95 2.93
CA ALA A 275 0.96 -18.88 2.99
C ALA A 275 0.33 -19.08 1.61
N SER A 276 0.11 -18.00 0.86
CA SER A 276 -0.44 -18.04 -0.50
C SER A 276 0.47 -18.83 -1.45
N SER A 277 1.78 -18.59 -1.44
CA SER A 277 2.75 -19.32 -2.27
C SER A 277 2.86 -20.81 -1.89
N VAL A 278 2.79 -21.13 -0.59
CA VAL A 278 2.77 -22.52 -0.13
C VAL A 278 1.47 -23.21 -0.56
N CYS A 279 0.33 -22.52 -0.45
CA CYS A 279 -0.96 -23.04 -0.90
C CYS A 279 -0.99 -23.26 -2.42
N SER A 280 -0.46 -22.33 -3.22
CA SER A 280 -0.40 -22.50 -4.68
C SER A 280 0.51 -23.66 -5.06
N PHE A 281 1.69 -23.77 -4.43
CA PHE A 281 2.60 -24.88 -4.70
C PHE A 281 2.03 -26.24 -4.28
N ALA A 282 1.33 -26.30 -3.15
CA ALA A 282 0.63 -27.50 -2.72
C ALA A 282 -0.49 -27.90 -3.69
N HIS A 283 -1.20 -26.91 -4.26
CA HIS A 283 -2.19 -27.13 -5.30
C HIS A 283 -1.56 -27.71 -6.57
N ASP A 284 -0.44 -27.14 -7.02
CA ASP A 284 0.31 -27.60 -8.21
C ASP A 284 0.84 -29.04 -8.02
N LEU A 285 1.22 -29.40 -6.79
CA LEU A 285 1.64 -30.75 -6.42
C LEU A 285 0.47 -31.70 -6.13
N HIS A 286 -0.78 -31.26 -6.34
CA HIS A 286 -1.99 -32.02 -6.07
C HIS A 286 -2.08 -32.60 -4.64
N ILE A 287 -1.51 -31.89 -3.66
CA ILE A 287 -1.61 -32.28 -2.25
C ILE A 287 -3.04 -31.98 -1.78
N PRO A 288 -3.79 -32.96 -1.25
CA PRO A 288 -5.16 -32.73 -0.81
C PRO A 288 -5.19 -31.72 0.35
N ALA A 289 -6.12 -30.76 0.30
CA ALA A 289 -6.29 -29.65 1.25
C ALA A 289 -6.61 -30.04 2.72
N ARG A 290 -6.47 -31.33 3.07
CA ARG A 290 -6.83 -31.92 4.36
C ARG A 290 -5.92 -31.51 5.53
N SER A 291 -4.90 -30.68 5.30
CA SER A 291 -4.00 -30.15 6.34
C SER A 291 -4.15 -28.65 6.61
N ILE A 292 -5.16 -27.99 6.05
CA ILE A 292 -5.53 -26.64 6.49
C ILE A 292 -6.16 -26.77 7.88
N PRO A 293 -5.62 -26.12 8.93
CA PRO A 293 -6.26 -26.15 10.24
C PRO A 293 -7.71 -25.67 10.11
N PRO A 294 -8.68 -26.33 10.77
CA PRO A 294 -10.12 -26.10 10.57
C PRO A 294 -10.58 -24.66 10.84
N SER A 295 -9.72 -23.82 11.43
CA SER A 295 -9.98 -22.42 11.78
C SER A 295 -9.96 -21.45 10.60
N VAL A 296 -9.42 -21.83 9.43
CA VAL A 296 -9.40 -20.95 8.25
C VAL A 296 -10.25 -21.57 7.15
N LYS A 297 -11.56 -21.35 7.20
CA LYS A 297 -12.43 -21.56 6.04
C LYS A 297 -12.16 -20.42 5.06
N VAL A 298 -11.16 -20.58 4.19
CA VAL A 298 -10.98 -19.70 3.04
C VAL A 298 -12.23 -19.85 2.17
N ALA A 299 -13.01 -18.79 2.03
CA ALA A 299 -14.13 -18.72 1.10
C ALA A 299 -13.60 -18.66 -0.34
N LEU A 300 -13.11 -19.81 -0.83
CA LEU A 300 -12.66 -19.97 -2.21
C LEU A 300 -13.79 -20.60 -3.02
N LYS A 301 -14.72 -19.76 -3.50
CA LYS A 301 -15.43 -19.97 -4.77
C LYS A 301 -15.80 -18.62 -5.37
N MET A 302 -14.92 -18.07 -6.20
CA MET A 302 -15.34 -17.20 -7.29
C MET A 302 -15.14 -17.97 -8.60
N SER A 303 -16.20 -18.65 -9.03
CA SER A 303 -16.35 -19.04 -10.42
C SER A 303 -16.93 -17.83 -11.13
N VAL A 304 -16.17 -17.25 -12.06
CA VAL A 304 -16.66 -16.20 -12.94
C VAL A 304 -17.73 -16.81 -13.83
N ASN A 305 -18.99 -16.53 -13.51
CA ASN A 305 -20.07 -16.56 -14.49
C ASN A 305 -20.72 -15.18 -14.48
N SER A 306 -20.56 -14.47 -15.58
CA SER A 306 -21.31 -13.26 -15.89
C SER A 306 -22.80 -13.58 -15.88
N ASP A 307 -23.57 -13.00 -14.97
CA ASP A 307 -24.80 -12.23 -15.24
C ASP A 307 -25.55 -11.93 -13.90
N LYS A 308 -25.79 -10.64 -13.64
CA LYS A 308 -26.77 -10.02 -12.71
C LYS A 308 -26.71 -10.26 -11.19
N GLY A 309 -26.63 -9.13 -10.47
CA GLY A 309 -27.08 -8.96 -9.08
C GLY A 309 -25.93 -8.65 -8.12
N GLN A 310 -25.96 -7.49 -7.47
CA GLN A 310 -25.06 -7.18 -6.35
C GLN A 310 -25.26 -8.23 -5.25
N GLU A 311 -24.35 -9.20 -5.16
CA GLU A 311 -24.33 -10.18 -4.08
C GLU A 311 -23.75 -9.50 -2.84
N ILE A 312 -24.63 -9.16 -1.89
CA ILE A 312 -24.24 -8.60 -0.59
C ILE A 312 -23.46 -9.69 0.14
N VAL A 313 -22.16 -9.46 0.32
CA VAL A 313 -21.32 -10.31 1.17
C VAL A 313 -21.85 -10.20 2.61
N PRO A 314 -22.29 -11.29 3.26
CA PRO A 314 -22.80 -11.20 4.62
C PRO A 314 -21.66 -10.81 5.56
N LEU A 315 -21.99 -9.93 6.52
CA LEU A 315 -21.08 -9.51 7.58
C LEU A 315 -20.60 -10.73 8.37
N PHE A 316 -19.29 -10.79 8.59
CA PHE A 316 -18.65 -11.84 9.37
C PHE A 316 -19.14 -11.76 10.83
N ASP A 317 -19.87 -12.79 11.26
CA ASP A 317 -20.35 -12.90 12.64
C ASP A 317 -19.27 -13.53 13.53
N LEU A 318 -18.56 -12.66 14.24
CA LEU A 318 -17.52 -13.03 15.19
C LEU A 318 -18.09 -13.84 16.37
N SER A 319 -19.34 -13.59 16.78
CA SER A 319 -19.94 -14.23 17.94
C SER A 319 -20.27 -15.71 17.67
N GLY A 320 -20.91 -16.00 16.54
CA GLY A 320 -21.17 -17.38 16.11
C GLY A 320 -19.90 -18.21 15.83
N PHE A 321 -18.78 -17.56 15.51
CA PHE A 321 -17.49 -18.24 15.35
C PHE A 321 -16.91 -18.72 16.68
N LEU A 322 -16.99 -17.89 17.73
CA LEU A 322 -16.43 -18.21 19.04
C LEU A 322 -17.23 -19.28 19.78
N ASP A 323 -18.55 -19.34 19.58
CA ASP A 323 -19.43 -20.31 20.24
C ASP A 323 -19.39 -21.72 19.62
N SER A 324 -18.73 -21.89 18.46
CA SER A 324 -18.66 -23.17 17.74
C SER A 324 -17.67 -24.19 18.32
N LYS A 325 -17.13 -23.94 19.52
CA LYS A 325 -16.37 -24.91 20.32
C LYS A 325 -17.03 -25.11 21.69
N ALA A 326 -18.02 -26.00 21.73
CA ALA A 326 -18.37 -26.80 22.90
C ALA A 326 -18.59 -28.25 22.45
#